data_AF-A0A7W0CCU1-F1
#
_entry.id   AF-A0A7W0CCU1-F1
#
_cell.length_a   1.000
_cell.length_b   1.000
_cell.length_c   1.000
_cell.angle_alpha   90.00
_cell.angle_beta   90.00
_cell.angle_gamma   90.00
#
_symmetry.space_group_name_H-M   'P 1'
#
loop_
_entity.id
_entity.type
_entity.pdbx_description
1 polymer ?
#
loop_
_entity_poly.entity_id
_entity_poly.type
_entity_poly.pdbx_seq_one_letter_code
_entity_poly.pdbx_strand_id
1 'polypeptide(L)'
;MLLNVVDVEATCWDGPNPSGMPNEIIEIGLTVVDTEARERVGRHGILVRPERSTVSAFCTELTGLTQDEVDGGVTLAEACRILARDHDAGLRPWASWGDYDRLQFTRQCRAGQAEYPFNQVHVNAKARFAEALGLARRPGMAQALEVAGLPLEGRHHRGEDDAWNIAALVVHLLDRDLW
;
A
#
# COMPACT_ATOMS: atom_id res chain seq x y z
N MET A 1 -8.47 -16.03 -9.82
CA MET A 1 -8.62 -14.58 -10.16
C MET A 1 -7.44 -13.84 -9.56
N LEU A 2 -6.94 -12.77 -10.19
CA LEU A 2 -5.85 -11.96 -9.63
C LEU A 2 -6.37 -10.75 -8.85
N LEU A 3 -5.81 -10.54 -7.66
CA LEU A 3 -6.07 -9.39 -6.79
C LEU A 3 -4.76 -8.61 -6.60
N ASN A 4 -4.80 -7.29 -6.75
CA ASN A 4 -3.66 -6.44 -6.42
C ASN A 4 -3.75 -5.98 -4.96
N VAL A 5 -2.78 -6.33 -4.13
CA VAL A 5 -2.64 -5.80 -2.76
C VAL A 5 -1.65 -4.65 -2.80
N VAL A 6 -2.08 -3.47 -2.37
CA VAL A 6 -1.31 -2.23 -2.48
C VAL A 6 -1.14 -1.60 -1.10
N ASP A 7 0.04 -1.05 -0.86
CA ASP A 7 0.36 -0.27 0.33
C ASP A 7 1.25 0.91 -0.10
N VAL A 8 1.00 2.11 0.43
CA VAL A 8 1.80 3.31 0.07
C VAL A 8 2.48 3.91 1.28
N GLU A 9 3.74 4.30 1.07
CA GLU A 9 4.41 5.21 1.97
C GLU A 9 4.26 6.64 1.48
N ALA A 10 4.15 7.57 2.41
CA ALA A 10 3.98 8.99 2.12
C ALA A 10 4.88 9.86 2.98
N THR A 11 5.28 11.03 2.46
CA THR A 11 6.02 12.03 3.25
C THR A 11 5.27 12.32 4.55
N CYS A 12 5.95 12.23 5.69
CA CYS A 12 5.36 12.45 7.01
C CYS A 12 6.33 13.20 7.94
N TRP A 13 5.81 13.67 9.08
CA TRP A 13 6.55 14.43 10.08
C TRP A 13 6.14 14.01 11.48
N ASP A 14 7.01 14.22 12.46
CA ASP A 14 6.65 14.08 13.87
C ASP A 14 5.78 15.27 14.29
N GLY A 15 4.46 15.08 14.15
CA GLY A 15 3.45 16.10 14.42
C GLY A 15 2.72 16.61 13.16
N PRO A 16 2.19 17.84 13.18
CA PRO A 16 1.42 18.36 12.06
C PRO A 16 2.29 18.59 10.83
N ASN A 17 1.70 18.43 9.65
CA ASN A 17 2.37 18.73 8.39
C ASN A 17 2.83 20.20 8.35
N PRO A 18 4.06 20.49 7.87
CA PRO A 18 4.49 21.84 7.60
C PRO A 18 3.58 22.56 6.60
N SER A 19 3.51 23.88 6.71
CA SER A 19 2.70 24.70 5.81
C SER A 19 3.09 24.49 4.35
N GLY A 20 2.11 24.19 3.50
CA GLY A 20 2.31 23.99 2.07
C GLY A 20 2.77 22.58 1.66
N MET A 21 3.12 21.71 2.62
CA MET A 21 3.67 20.37 2.41
C MET A 21 2.62 19.30 2.76
N PRO A 22 1.74 18.90 1.82
CA PRO A 22 0.81 17.80 2.06
C PRO A 22 1.57 16.46 2.18
N ASN A 23 0.94 15.42 2.72
CA ASN A 23 1.50 14.08 2.53
C ASN A 23 1.46 13.76 1.03
N GLU A 24 2.59 13.37 0.45
CA GLU A 24 2.73 12.91 -0.94
C GLU A 24 3.23 11.47 -0.96
N ILE A 25 2.77 10.68 -1.93
CA ILE A 25 3.18 9.27 -2.04
C ILE A 25 4.66 9.27 -2.46
N ILE A 26 5.48 8.50 -1.75
CA ILE A 26 6.92 8.37 -2.00
C ILE A 26 7.34 6.94 -2.35
N GLU A 27 6.50 5.97 -2.04
CA GLU A 27 6.64 4.59 -2.50
C GLU A 27 5.25 3.97 -2.68
N ILE A 28 5.10 3.15 -3.71
CA ILE A 28 3.94 2.28 -3.93
C ILE A 28 4.43 0.85 -3.92
N GLY A 29 4.05 0.11 -2.87
CA GLY A 29 4.17 -1.33 -2.82
C GLY A 29 3.00 -2.01 -3.51
N LEU A 30 3.29 -3.09 -4.22
CA LEU A 30 2.27 -3.93 -4.84
C LEU A 30 2.65 -5.40 -4.75
N THR A 31 1.70 -6.21 -4.28
CA THR A 31 1.77 -7.67 -4.37
C THR A 31 0.56 -8.20 -5.13
N VAL A 32 0.79 -9.04 -6.13
CA VAL A 32 -0.32 -9.74 -6.83
C VAL A 32 -0.61 -11.04 -6.10
N VAL A 33 -1.88 -11.30 -5.82
CA VAL A 33 -2.36 -12.55 -5.23
C VAL A 33 -3.20 -13.29 -6.27
N ASP A 34 -2.87 -14.56 -6.54
CA ASP A 34 -3.79 -15.47 -7.20
C ASP A 34 -4.74 -16.06 -6.16
N THR A 35 -6.00 -15.65 -6.22
CA THR A 35 -7.02 -16.06 -5.23
C THR A 35 -7.49 -17.50 -5.43
N GLU A 36 -7.26 -18.10 -6.60
CA GLU A 36 -7.65 -19.47 -6.89
C GLU A 36 -6.54 -20.43 -6.48
N ALA A 37 -5.30 -20.11 -6.84
CA ALA A 37 -4.11 -20.86 -6.39
C ALA A 37 -3.72 -20.56 -4.93
N ARG A 38 -4.30 -19.50 -4.32
CA ARG A 38 -4.06 -19.05 -2.94
C ARG A 38 -2.58 -18.73 -2.68
N GLU A 39 -1.98 -18.00 -3.60
CA GLU A 39 -0.55 -17.70 -3.55
C GLU A 39 -0.25 -16.24 -3.90
N ARG A 40 0.85 -15.74 -3.35
CA ARG A 40 1.43 -14.45 -3.73
C ARG A 40 2.32 -14.69 -4.95
N VAL A 41 2.06 -14.00 -6.06
CA VAL A 41 2.71 -14.29 -7.36
C VAL A 41 3.69 -13.22 -7.82
N GLY A 42 3.72 -12.06 -7.17
CA GLY A 42 4.68 -10.99 -7.49
C GLY A 42 4.79 -9.97 -6.39
N ARG A 43 6.00 -9.42 -6.20
CA ARG A 43 6.33 -8.37 -5.22
C ARG A 43 7.02 -7.23 -5.95
N HIS A 44 6.50 -6.03 -5.79
CA HIS A 44 6.93 -4.87 -6.57
C HIS A 44 6.93 -3.60 -5.69
N GLY A 45 7.92 -2.74 -5.92
CA GLY A 45 8.01 -1.40 -5.35
C GLY A 45 8.24 -0.36 -6.44
N ILE A 46 7.54 0.77 -6.35
CA ILE A 46 7.72 1.93 -7.24
C ILE A 46 8.02 3.14 -6.37
N LEU A 47 9.25 3.66 -6.45
CA LEU A 47 9.60 4.92 -5.80
C LEU A 47 8.99 6.10 -6.56
N VAL A 48 8.39 7.02 -5.81
CA VAL A 48 7.69 8.19 -6.34
C VAL A 48 8.35 9.46 -5.82
N ARG A 49 8.70 10.37 -6.72
CA ARG A 49 9.25 11.67 -6.35
C ARG A 49 8.12 12.62 -5.93
N PRO A 50 8.12 13.16 -4.70
CA PRO A 50 7.15 14.16 -4.27
C PRO A 50 7.37 15.49 -5.00
N GLU A 51 6.30 16.28 -5.23
CA GLU A 51 6.39 17.55 -5.97
C GLU A 51 6.36 18.78 -5.06
N ARG A 52 5.77 18.65 -3.87
CA ARG A 52 5.45 19.75 -2.96
C ARG A 52 6.01 19.55 -1.55
N SER A 53 6.47 18.35 -1.25
CA SER A 53 6.95 17.93 0.06
C SER A 53 8.33 17.31 -0.03
N THR A 54 9.01 17.29 1.12
CA THR A 54 10.31 16.65 1.30
C THR A 54 10.20 15.60 2.38
N VAL A 55 11.02 14.55 2.28
CA VAL A 55 11.15 13.51 3.27
C VAL A 55 11.80 14.10 4.52
N SER A 56 11.12 14.01 5.65
CA SER A 56 11.67 14.42 6.94
C SER A 56 12.54 13.33 7.55
N ALA A 57 13.36 13.66 8.55
CA ALA A 57 14.13 12.67 9.30
C ALA A 57 13.22 11.61 9.95
N PHE A 58 12.05 12.02 10.46
CA PHE A 58 11.05 11.09 11.00
C PHE A 58 10.53 10.13 9.92
N CYS A 59 10.24 10.64 8.72
CA CYS A 59 9.78 9.83 7.60
C CYS A 59 10.84 8.82 7.16
N THR A 60 12.11 9.22 7.11
CA THR A 60 13.23 8.31 6.83
C THR A 60 13.40 7.25 7.92
N GLU A 61 13.31 7.61 9.20
CA GLU A 61 13.41 6.63 10.28
C GLU A 61 12.28 5.60 10.22
N LEU A 62 11.05 6.08 9.95
CA LEU A 62 9.87 5.24 9.82
C LEU A 62 9.98 4.32 8.60
N THR A 63 10.12 4.90 7.39
CA THR A 63 10.00 4.15 6.13
C THR A 63 11.31 3.50 5.68
N GLY A 64 12.44 4.04 6.11
CA GLY A 64 13.77 3.70 5.59
C GLY A 64 14.12 4.40 4.27
N LEU A 65 13.24 5.25 3.73
CA LEU A 65 13.47 5.98 2.49
C LEU A 65 14.18 7.31 2.76
N THR A 66 15.26 7.57 2.04
CA THR A 66 15.98 8.85 2.06
C THR A 66 15.42 9.82 1.01
N GLN A 67 15.69 11.12 1.18
CA GLN A 67 15.35 12.12 0.16
C GLN A 67 15.99 11.79 -1.20
N ASP A 68 17.27 11.40 -1.21
CA ASP A 68 18.01 11.08 -2.45
C ASP A 68 17.39 9.90 -3.21
N GLU A 69 16.91 8.88 -2.51
CA GLU A 69 16.21 7.74 -3.11
C GLU A 69 14.89 8.15 -3.77
N VAL A 70 14.07 8.93 -3.05
CA VAL A 70 12.77 9.35 -3.59
C VAL A 70 12.91 10.38 -4.71
N ASP A 71 13.97 11.21 -4.68
CA ASP A 71 14.29 12.15 -5.78
C ASP A 71 14.67 11.42 -7.08
N GLY A 72 15.21 10.21 -6.96
CA GLY A 72 15.43 9.28 -8.07
C GLY A 72 14.17 8.55 -8.56
N GLY A 73 13.06 8.67 -7.84
CA GLY A 73 11.78 8.06 -8.18
C GLY A 73 11.11 8.66 -9.42
N VAL A 74 10.08 7.97 -9.92
CA VAL A 74 9.25 8.47 -11.03
C VAL A 74 8.22 9.47 -10.51
N THR A 75 7.57 10.23 -11.40
CA THR A 75 6.43 11.06 -10.97
C THR A 75 5.23 10.19 -10.62
N LEU A 76 4.30 10.68 -9.79
CA LEU A 76 3.07 9.95 -9.50
C LEU A 76 2.30 9.60 -10.79
N ALA A 77 2.27 10.51 -11.77
CA ALA A 77 1.65 10.25 -13.07
C ALA A 77 2.26 9.06 -13.82
N GLU A 78 3.57 8.87 -13.74
CA GLU A 78 4.22 7.70 -14.34
C GLU A 78 4.00 6.44 -13.50
N ALA A 79 4.05 6.55 -12.18
CA ALA A 79 3.75 5.43 -11.29
C ALA A 79 2.33 4.88 -11.52
N CYS A 80 1.33 5.76 -11.63
CA CYS A 80 -0.05 5.38 -11.98
C CYS A 80 -0.13 4.71 -13.36
N ARG A 81 0.64 5.18 -14.35
CA ARG A 81 0.71 4.54 -15.68
C ARG A 81 1.33 3.14 -15.62
N ILE A 82 2.39 2.95 -14.82
CA ILE A 82 3.00 1.64 -14.57
C ILE A 82 1.97 0.70 -13.92
N LEU A 83 1.26 1.15 -12.87
CA LEU A 83 0.20 0.36 -12.23
C LEU A 83 -0.88 -0.07 -13.22
N ALA A 84 -1.35 0.85 -14.06
CA ALA A 84 -2.38 0.55 -15.05
C ALA A 84 -1.89 -0.40 -16.15
N ARG A 85 -0.67 -0.19 -16.67
CA ARG A 85 -0.10 -0.94 -17.80
C ARG A 85 0.42 -2.32 -17.40
N ASP A 86 1.18 -2.41 -16.31
CA ASP A 86 1.95 -3.61 -15.97
C ASP A 86 1.23 -4.49 -14.94
N HIS A 87 0.29 -3.91 -14.18
CA HIS A 87 -0.44 -4.60 -13.12
C HIS A 87 -1.96 -4.59 -13.31
N ASP A 88 -2.45 -4.14 -14.47
CA ASP A 88 -3.88 -4.05 -14.80
C ASP A 88 -4.71 -3.38 -13.69
N ALA A 89 -4.18 -2.36 -13.01
CA ALA A 89 -4.84 -1.75 -11.85
C ALA A 89 -6.24 -1.21 -12.18
N GLY A 90 -6.48 -0.78 -13.42
CA GLY A 90 -7.78 -0.31 -13.89
C GLY A 90 -8.79 -1.43 -14.17
N LEU A 91 -8.36 -2.70 -14.19
CA LEU A 91 -9.19 -3.85 -14.54
C LEU A 91 -9.33 -4.85 -13.37
N ARG A 92 -8.29 -5.02 -12.56
CA ARG A 92 -8.28 -5.98 -11.44
C ARG A 92 -8.88 -5.38 -10.17
N PRO A 93 -9.60 -6.15 -9.35
CA PRO A 93 -9.91 -5.71 -8.00
C PRO A 93 -8.61 -5.50 -7.23
N TRP A 94 -8.67 -4.65 -6.21
CA TRP A 94 -7.51 -4.38 -5.38
C TRP A 94 -7.88 -4.24 -3.91
N ALA A 95 -6.88 -4.39 -3.04
CA ALA A 95 -7.04 -4.30 -1.60
C ALA A 95 -5.90 -3.51 -0.98
N SER A 96 -6.15 -2.90 0.17
CA SER A 96 -5.11 -2.30 1.01
C SER A 96 -5.44 -2.47 2.49
N TRP A 97 -4.49 -2.18 3.39
CA TRP A 97 -4.67 -2.37 4.85
C TRP A 97 -5.42 -1.23 5.55
N GLY A 98 -6.52 -0.80 4.93
CA GLY A 98 -7.32 0.32 5.40
C GLY A 98 -7.88 1.10 4.21
N ASP A 99 -8.30 2.33 4.48
CA ASP A 99 -8.74 3.26 3.43
C ASP A 99 -7.70 4.35 3.13
N TYR A 100 -6.58 4.38 3.87
CA TYR A 100 -5.59 5.44 3.73
C TYR A 100 -5.05 5.50 2.30
N ASP A 101 -4.60 4.38 1.74
CA ASP A 101 -3.98 4.29 0.41
C ASP A 101 -4.95 4.77 -0.67
N ARG A 102 -6.18 4.25 -0.66
CA ARG A 102 -7.24 4.67 -1.59
C ARG A 102 -7.54 6.16 -1.50
N LEU A 103 -7.66 6.68 -0.29
CA LEU A 103 -7.91 8.11 -0.07
C LEU A 103 -6.71 8.95 -0.49
N GLN A 104 -5.49 8.45 -0.30
CA GLN A 104 -4.25 9.14 -0.62
C GLN A 104 -4.06 9.26 -2.14
N PHE A 105 -4.22 8.16 -2.89
CA PHE A 105 -4.28 8.19 -4.36
C PHE A 105 -5.40 9.13 -4.84
N THR A 106 -6.60 9.02 -4.27
CA THR A 106 -7.74 9.87 -4.65
C THR A 106 -7.42 11.36 -4.47
N ARG A 107 -6.81 11.73 -3.34
CA ARG A 107 -6.46 13.12 -3.03
C ARG A 107 -5.43 13.68 -3.99
N GLN A 108 -4.30 12.98 -4.19
CA GLN A 108 -3.22 13.47 -5.06
C GLN A 108 -3.65 13.48 -6.54
N CYS A 109 -4.37 12.47 -7.01
CA CYS A 109 -4.90 12.46 -8.38
C CYS A 109 -5.90 13.61 -8.61
N ARG A 110 -6.81 13.88 -7.66
CA ARG A 110 -7.72 15.03 -7.74
C ARG A 110 -7.03 16.38 -7.64
N ALA A 111 -5.85 16.44 -7.03
CA ALA A 111 -5.01 17.63 -7.03
C ALA A 111 -4.30 17.86 -8.39
N GLY A 112 -4.50 16.97 -9.37
CA GLY A 112 -3.98 17.11 -10.74
C GLY A 112 -2.63 16.46 -10.97
N GLN A 113 -2.10 15.70 -10.00
CA GLN A 113 -0.76 15.09 -10.11
C GLN A 113 -0.74 13.82 -10.98
N ALA A 114 -1.88 13.15 -11.14
CA ALA A 114 -1.99 11.93 -11.94
C ALA A 114 -3.45 11.60 -12.30
N GLU A 115 -3.63 10.76 -13.31
CA GLU A 115 -4.87 10.02 -13.50
C GLU A 115 -4.96 8.89 -12.46
N TYR A 116 -6.16 8.67 -11.90
CA TYR A 116 -6.37 7.63 -10.88
C TYR A 116 -6.29 6.23 -11.53
N PRO A 117 -5.40 5.33 -11.05
CA PRO A 117 -5.08 4.12 -11.80
C PRO A 117 -6.01 2.93 -11.53
N PHE A 118 -6.82 2.97 -10.45
CA PHE A 118 -7.61 1.82 -10.02
C PHE A 118 -9.06 1.89 -10.49
N ASN A 119 -9.71 0.73 -10.59
CA ASN A 119 -11.17 0.67 -10.66
C ASN A 119 -11.84 0.90 -9.28
N GLN A 120 -13.17 0.79 -9.27
CA GLN A 120 -14.00 1.04 -8.09
C GLN A 120 -14.07 -0.15 -7.11
N VAL A 121 -13.54 -1.32 -7.48
CA VAL A 121 -13.58 -2.55 -6.68
C VAL A 121 -12.37 -2.58 -5.75
N HIS A 122 -12.51 -1.90 -4.61
CA HIS A 122 -11.53 -1.89 -3.52
C HIS A 122 -12.03 -2.69 -2.31
N VAL A 123 -11.13 -3.46 -1.70
CA VAL A 123 -11.38 -4.15 -0.42
C VAL A 123 -10.48 -3.56 0.67
N ASN A 124 -11.10 -3.13 1.77
CA ASN A 124 -10.39 -2.81 3.00
C ASN A 124 -10.03 -4.11 3.73
N ALA A 125 -8.84 -4.66 3.45
CA ALA A 125 -8.39 -5.96 3.97
C ALA A 125 -8.32 -5.97 5.50
N LYS A 126 -7.98 -4.84 6.12
CA LYS A 126 -7.97 -4.67 7.57
C LYS A 126 -9.36 -4.86 8.20
N ALA A 127 -10.41 -4.33 7.57
CA ALA A 127 -11.78 -4.53 8.02
C ALA A 127 -12.23 -5.98 7.81
N ARG A 128 -11.95 -6.55 6.63
CA ARG A 128 -12.29 -7.94 6.29
C ARG A 128 -11.64 -8.94 7.26
N PHE A 129 -10.36 -8.74 7.57
CA PHE A 129 -9.62 -9.58 8.50
C PHE A 129 -10.20 -9.54 9.92
N ALA A 130 -10.51 -8.34 10.44
CA ALA A 130 -11.10 -8.20 11.76
C ALA A 130 -12.50 -8.85 11.83
N GLU A 131 -13.32 -8.71 10.79
CA GLU A 131 -14.63 -9.37 10.70
C GLU A 131 -14.48 -10.89 10.66
N ALA A 132 -13.64 -11.41 9.76
CA ALA A 132 -13.41 -12.84 9.55
C ALA A 132 -12.96 -13.57 10.83
N LEU A 133 -12.16 -12.91 11.67
CA LEU A 133 -11.66 -13.48 12.92
C LEU A 133 -12.44 -13.03 14.17
N GLY A 134 -13.55 -12.30 14.00
CA GLY A 134 -14.39 -11.84 15.11
C GLY A 134 -13.66 -10.90 16.09
N LEU A 135 -12.70 -10.10 15.61
CA LEU A 135 -11.91 -9.20 16.44
C LEU A 135 -12.69 -7.95 16.83
N ALA A 136 -12.65 -7.59 18.12
CA ALA A 136 -13.31 -6.39 18.63
C ALA A 136 -12.72 -5.07 18.08
N ARG A 137 -11.45 -5.09 17.64
CA ARG A 137 -10.75 -3.94 17.06
C ARG A 137 -10.03 -4.38 15.79
N ARG A 138 -9.84 -3.41 14.89
CA ARG A 138 -9.08 -3.62 13.64
C ARG A 138 -7.58 -3.43 13.90
N PRO A 139 -6.77 -4.51 13.88
CA PRO A 139 -5.35 -4.43 14.22
C PRO A 139 -4.53 -3.67 13.16
N GLY A 140 -3.37 -3.15 13.56
CA GLY A 140 -2.30 -2.80 12.60
C GLY A 140 -1.79 -4.06 11.89
N MET A 141 -1.09 -3.90 10.76
CA MET A 141 -0.68 -5.05 9.96
C MET A 141 0.29 -5.97 10.71
N ALA A 142 1.30 -5.42 11.41
CA ALA A 142 2.20 -6.22 12.26
C ALA A 142 1.44 -7.03 13.33
N GLN A 143 0.48 -6.42 14.03
CA GLN A 143 -0.36 -7.11 15.01
C GLN A 143 -1.25 -8.18 14.35
N ALA A 144 -1.74 -7.94 13.12
CA ALA A 144 -2.54 -8.92 12.40
C ALA A 144 -1.73 -10.16 12.01
N LEU A 145 -0.46 -9.97 11.63
CA LEU A 145 0.48 -11.07 11.41
C LEU A 145 0.68 -11.91 12.69
N GLU A 146 0.88 -11.26 13.84
CA GLU A 146 0.96 -11.95 15.13
C GLU A 146 -0.30 -12.77 15.43
N VAL A 147 -1.48 -12.18 15.24
CA VAL A 147 -2.78 -12.87 15.41
C VAL A 147 -2.91 -14.07 14.46
N ALA A 148 -2.43 -13.95 13.22
CA ALA A 148 -2.45 -15.01 12.23
C ALA A 148 -1.34 -16.07 12.44
N GLY A 149 -0.41 -15.84 13.37
CA GLY A 149 0.78 -16.69 13.56
C GLY A 149 1.76 -16.65 12.38
N LEU A 150 1.80 -15.53 11.65
CA LEU A 150 2.67 -15.32 10.49
C LEU A 150 3.86 -14.43 10.88
N PRO A 151 5.06 -14.68 10.35
CA PRO A 151 6.20 -13.78 10.54
C PRO A 151 6.02 -12.52 9.69
N LEU A 152 6.62 -11.42 10.15
CA LEU A 152 6.85 -10.26 9.31
C LEU A 152 8.04 -10.53 8.38
N GLU A 153 7.80 -10.45 7.07
CA GLU A 153 8.82 -10.64 6.03
C GLU A 153 9.31 -9.29 5.50
N GLY A 154 10.58 -8.95 5.76
CA GLY A 154 11.17 -7.68 5.31
C GLY A 154 11.18 -6.61 6.41
N ARG A 155 11.09 -5.34 6.02
CA ARG A 155 11.08 -4.15 6.86
C ARG A 155 9.66 -3.59 6.93
N HIS A 156 9.16 -3.43 8.15
CA HIS A 156 7.89 -2.72 8.36
C HIS A 156 8.00 -1.26 7.91
N HIS A 157 6.96 -0.73 7.28
CA HIS A 157 6.92 0.61 6.66
C HIS A 157 7.80 0.74 5.41
N ARG A 158 8.10 -0.38 4.76
CA ARG A 158 8.57 -0.38 3.38
C ARG A 158 7.40 -0.87 2.53
N GLY A 159 6.93 -0.05 1.59
CA GLY A 159 5.66 -0.32 0.91
C GLY A 159 5.62 -1.68 0.23
N GLU A 160 6.69 -2.07 -0.46
CA GLU A 160 6.76 -3.39 -1.14
C GLU A 160 6.73 -4.58 -0.15
N ASP A 161 7.24 -4.39 1.06
CA ASP A 161 7.28 -5.39 2.12
C ASP A 161 5.93 -5.44 2.84
N ASP A 162 5.35 -4.27 3.14
CA ASP A 162 4.06 -4.16 3.78
C ASP A 162 2.96 -4.75 2.87
N ALA A 163 2.96 -4.45 1.57
CA ALA A 163 2.06 -5.08 0.60
C ALA A 163 2.22 -6.62 0.55
N TRP A 164 3.46 -7.13 0.65
CA TRP A 164 3.75 -8.57 0.66
C TRP A 164 3.21 -9.27 1.91
N ASN A 165 3.30 -8.61 3.06
CA ASN A 165 2.78 -9.09 4.34
C ASN A 165 1.24 -8.99 4.40
N ILE A 166 0.65 -7.92 3.87
CA ILE A 166 -0.81 -7.80 3.74
C ILE A 166 -1.34 -8.92 2.84
N ALA A 167 -0.66 -9.21 1.74
CA ALA A 167 -1.03 -10.31 0.87
C ALA A 167 -0.96 -11.68 1.57
N ALA A 168 -0.01 -11.88 2.50
CA ALA A 168 0.02 -13.08 3.33
C ALA A 168 -1.22 -13.21 4.22
N LEU A 169 -1.70 -12.09 4.77
CA LEU A 169 -2.95 -12.05 5.55
C LEU A 169 -4.18 -12.33 4.67
N VAL A 170 -4.20 -11.84 3.42
CA VAL A 170 -5.24 -12.16 2.45
C VAL A 170 -5.25 -13.66 2.14
N VAL A 171 -4.09 -14.25 1.82
CA VAL A 171 -3.95 -15.69 1.57
C VAL A 171 -4.37 -16.51 2.80
N HIS A 172 -4.01 -16.07 4.01
CA HIS A 172 -4.43 -16.71 5.25
C HIS A 172 -5.95 -16.81 5.39
N LEU A 173 -6.70 -15.78 4.97
CA LEU A 173 -8.16 -15.80 4.94
C LEU A 173 -8.72 -16.66 3.80
N LEU A 174 -8.12 -16.59 2.61
CA LEU A 174 -8.47 -17.45 1.47
C LEU A 174 -8.35 -18.94 1.84
N ASP A 175 -7.27 -19.33 2.52
CA ASP A 175 -7.02 -20.70 2.99
C ASP A 175 -8.11 -21.24 3.94
N ARG A 176 -8.88 -20.34 4.54
CA ARG A 176 -9.97 -20.63 5.47
C ARG A 176 -11.35 -20.38 4.88
N ASP A 177 -11.43 -20.03 3.60
CA ASP A 177 -12.66 -19.61 2.91
C ASP A 177 -13.35 -18.40 3.59
N LEU A 178 -12.54 -17.48 4.15
CA LEU A 178 -12.98 -16.28 4.88
C LEU A 178 -12.70 -14.96 4.15
N TRP A 179 -12.12 -15.02 2.95
CA TRP A 179 -11.89 -13.85 2.10
C TRP A 179 -13.14 -13.57 1.27
#